data_AF-A0AAW0M1P2-F1
#
_entry.id   AF-A0AAW0M1P2-F1
#
_cell.length_a   1.000
_cell.length_b   1.000
_cell.length_c   1.000
_cell.angle_alpha   90.00
_cell.angle_beta   90.00
_cell.angle_gamma   90.00
#
_symmetry.space_group_name_H-M   'P 1'
#
loop_
_entity.id
_entity.type
_entity.pdbx_description
1 polymer ?
#
loop_
_entity_poly.entity_id
_entity_poly.type
_entity_poly.pdbx_seq_one_letter_code
_entity_poly.pdbx_strand_id
1 'polypeptide(L)'
;MAKHEELSIPVFSSLEPVYGDGSQVEEAQLRFDNFKSKFVQVFGHAPHVFARSPGRVNLIGEHIDYEGYSVLPMAIRQDTIVAIRKHDEGEGEKVLRIANVSDKYPMCTYPADFDQEIDLKNHRWGHYFICGYKGYYEYAKSKGVNVGEPVGLDILVDGTVPTGSGLSSSAAFVCSSTIAIMAAFDVNFPKKEIAQLTCECERHIGTQSGGMDQAISVMAKSGFAELIDFNPIRATDVQLPAGGTFIIAHSLAESQKAVTAATNYNNRVVECRLAAIVLGIKLGMKPQEAISNVKTLSNVEGLCISFASPRGSSDPVLAVKEFLKEEPYTAEEIEIITEEKLTSIFGDSPTSLDVLRAAKHFKLHQRAAHVYSEAKRVHAFKDTVASDLSEEDKLKKLGDLMNESHHSCSVLYECSCPELEELVQTCREHGALGARLTGAGWGGCAVALVKESIVPQFILNLKERFYQSRIDKGTINKNDLGLYVFASKPSSGAAIFKFYEEDKLKKLGDLMNESHHSCSVLYECSCPELEELVQTCREHGALGARLTGAGWGGCAVALVKESIVPQFILNLKERFYQSRIDKGTINKNDLGLYVFASKPSSGAAIFKF
;
A
#
# COMPACT_ATOMS: atom_id res chain seq x y z
N MET A 1 -5.61 19.77 -14.15
CA MET A 1 -4.62 18.94 -13.43
C MET A 1 -4.86 17.50 -13.84
N ALA A 2 -3.81 16.68 -13.96
CA ALA A 2 -3.97 15.24 -14.18
C ALA A 2 -4.75 14.63 -13.01
N LYS A 3 -5.59 13.63 -13.27
CA LYS A 3 -6.30 12.92 -12.20
C LYS A 3 -5.30 12.13 -11.35
N HIS A 4 -5.62 11.90 -10.09
CA HIS A 4 -4.69 11.30 -9.12
C HIS A 4 -4.17 9.92 -9.56
N GLU A 5 -5.03 9.11 -10.18
CA GLU A 5 -4.72 7.78 -10.70
C GLU A 5 -3.77 7.79 -11.91
N GLU A 6 -3.65 8.94 -12.60
CA GLU A 6 -2.74 9.15 -13.73
C GLU A 6 -1.35 9.63 -13.29
N LEU A 7 -1.19 10.02 -12.02
CA LEU A 7 0.11 10.44 -11.48
C LEU A 7 0.99 9.22 -11.25
N SER A 8 2.30 9.39 -11.41
CA SER A 8 3.29 8.37 -11.01
C SER A 8 3.41 8.23 -9.49
N ILE A 9 4.10 7.19 -9.02
CA ILE A 9 4.42 7.06 -7.59
C ILE A 9 5.31 8.24 -7.17
N PRO A 10 4.97 8.98 -6.11
CA PRO A 10 5.77 10.10 -5.67
C PRO A 10 7.13 9.64 -5.14
N VAL A 11 8.16 10.43 -5.43
CA VAL A 11 9.52 10.25 -4.92
C VAL A 11 9.81 11.35 -3.92
N PHE A 12 10.21 10.98 -2.70
CA PHE A 12 10.53 11.91 -1.62
C PHE A 12 11.98 11.76 -1.16
N SER A 13 12.56 12.86 -0.69
CA SER A 13 13.86 12.90 -0.02
C SER A 13 13.72 12.92 1.51
N SER A 14 12.50 13.01 2.04
CA SER A 14 12.19 13.12 3.46
C SER A 14 10.93 12.32 3.81
N LEU A 15 10.68 12.07 5.10
CA LEU A 15 9.64 11.14 5.57
C LEU A 15 8.29 11.80 5.83
N GLU A 16 8.26 13.10 6.10
CA GLU A 16 7.08 13.89 6.49
C GLU A 16 5.91 13.78 5.49
N PRO A 17 6.10 13.77 4.15
CA PRO A 17 4.99 13.67 3.21
C PRO A 17 4.16 12.38 3.34
N VAL A 18 4.74 11.33 3.92
CA VAL A 18 4.10 10.02 4.10
C VAL A 18 3.68 9.79 5.54
N TYR A 19 4.55 10.14 6.50
CA TYR A 19 4.37 9.82 7.92
C TYR A 19 3.87 10.99 8.78
N GLY A 20 3.67 12.18 8.18
CA GLY A 20 3.16 13.36 8.89
C GLY A 20 4.22 14.07 9.73
N ASP A 21 3.80 14.63 10.87
CA ASP A 21 4.64 15.39 11.79
C ASP A 21 4.63 14.81 13.22
N GLY A 22 5.41 15.41 14.11
CA GLY A 22 5.50 15.04 15.52
C GLY A 22 6.03 13.63 15.77
N SER A 23 5.44 12.91 16.72
CA SER A 23 5.95 11.60 17.15
C SER A 23 5.90 10.54 16.04
N GLN A 24 5.02 10.67 15.05
CA GLN A 24 4.88 9.68 13.99
C GLN A 24 6.08 9.68 13.04
N VAL A 25 6.58 10.87 12.67
CA VAL A 25 7.78 10.97 11.83
C VAL A 25 9.04 10.62 12.62
N GLU A 26 9.10 10.89 13.93
CA GLU A 26 10.19 10.45 14.80
C GLU A 26 10.28 8.92 14.88
N GLU A 27 9.15 8.24 15.08
CA GLU A 27 9.05 6.77 15.03
C GLU A 27 9.51 6.22 13.68
N ALA A 28 9.07 6.85 12.58
CA ALA A 28 9.46 6.46 11.22
C ALA A 28 10.96 6.67 10.98
N GLN A 29 11.53 7.80 11.44
CA GLN A 29 12.96 8.09 11.31
C GLN A 29 13.81 7.03 12.00
N LEU A 30 13.48 6.69 13.25
CA LEU A 30 14.15 5.63 13.99
C LEU A 30 14.05 4.28 13.26
N ARG A 31 12.89 3.96 12.69
CA ARG A 31 12.67 2.74 11.91
C ARG A 31 13.55 2.73 10.65
N PHE A 32 13.63 3.82 9.90
CA PHE A 32 14.47 3.93 8.70
C PHE A 32 15.97 3.86 9.02
N ASP A 33 16.41 4.44 10.14
CA ASP A 33 17.83 4.40 10.56
C ASP A 33 18.26 2.99 10.96
N ASN A 34 17.41 2.28 11.72
CA ASN A 34 17.61 0.86 12.02
C ASN A 34 17.61 0.02 10.73
N PHE A 35 16.70 0.31 9.80
CA PHE A 35 16.58 -0.40 8.54
C PHE A 35 17.81 -0.22 7.64
N LYS A 36 18.33 1.01 7.51
CA LYS A 36 19.59 1.32 6.83
C LYS A 36 20.77 0.58 7.45
N SER A 37 20.88 0.62 8.77
CA SER A 37 21.98 -0.03 9.52
C SER A 37 21.96 -1.54 9.33
N LYS A 38 20.77 -2.17 9.42
CA LYS A 38 20.58 -3.60 9.19
C LYS A 38 20.90 -3.99 7.75
N PHE A 39 20.53 -3.16 6.77
CA PHE A 39 20.85 -3.42 5.36
C PHE A 39 22.38 -3.50 5.15
N VAL A 40 23.13 -2.54 5.69
CA VAL A 40 24.59 -2.54 5.63
C VAL A 40 25.17 -3.74 6.39
N GLN A 41 24.62 -4.10 7.55
CA GLN A 41 25.05 -5.28 8.31
C GLN A 41 24.90 -6.59 7.51
N VAL A 42 23.80 -6.74 6.78
CA VAL A 42 23.47 -7.97 6.04
C VAL A 42 24.22 -8.05 4.71
N PHE A 43 24.31 -6.95 3.97
CA PHE A 43 24.81 -6.96 2.59
C PHE A 43 26.17 -6.27 2.39
N GLY A 44 26.68 -5.55 3.41
CA GLY A 44 27.96 -4.82 3.34
C GLY A 44 27.92 -3.48 2.60
N HIS A 45 26.78 -3.12 2.01
CA HIS A 45 26.60 -1.91 1.20
C HIS A 45 25.32 -1.17 1.63
N ALA A 46 25.21 0.12 1.29
CA ALA A 46 23.99 0.88 1.51
C ALA A 46 22.93 0.57 0.43
N PRO A 47 21.63 0.65 0.74
CA PRO A 47 20.57 0.54 -0.26
C PRO A 47 20.54 1.76 -1.18
N HIS A 48 20.09 1.58 -2.43
CA HIS A 48 19.95 2.67 -3.41
C HIS A 48 18.61 3.39 -3.28
N VAL A 49 17.54 2.64 -3.00
CA VAL A 49 16.18 3.17 -2.93
C VAL A 49 15.36 2.39 -1.91
N PHE A 50 14.36 3.08 -1.36
CA PHE A 50 13.33 2.51 -0.52
C PHE A 50 12.00 2.69 -1.23
N ALA A 51 11.15 1.67 -1.25
CA ALA A 51 9.75 1.84 -1.55
C ALA A 51 8.93 1.43 -0.34
N ARG A 52 7.77 2.05 -0.18
CA ARG A 52 6.84 1.73 0.89
C ARG A 52 5.43 1.58 0.32
N SER A 53 4.66 0.64 0.85
CA SER A 53 3.23 0.49 0.55
C SER A 53 2.44 0.10 1.81
N PRO A 54 1.32 0.78 2.12
CA PRO A 54 0.52 0.52 3.31
C PRO A 54 -0.31 -0.75 3.19
N GLY A 55 -0.64 -1.35 4.34
CA GLY A 55 -1.80 -2.23 4.44
C GLY A 55 -3.10 -1.44 4.33
N ARG A 56 -4.24 -2.11 4.51
CA ARG A 56 -5.55 -1.47 4.35
C ARG A 56 -6.64 -2.11 5.19
N VAL A 57 -7.68 -1.33 5.46
CA VAL A 57 -8.95 -1.80 6.01
C VAL A 57 -10.06 -1.53 5.00
N ASN A 58 -10.94 -2.51 4.77
CA ASN A 58 -12.11 -2.34 3.93
C ASN A 58 -13.29 -1.90 4.80
N LEU A 59 -13.81 -0.70 4.58
CA LEU A 59 -14.89 -0.17 5.43
C LEU A 59 -16.22 -0.84 5.08
N ILE A 60 -16.45 -1.13 3.79
CA ILE A 60 -17.60 -1.85 3.27
C ILE A 60 -17.34 -2.29 1.82
N GLY A 61 -17.96 -3.39 1.37
CA GLY A 61 -17.71 -3.94 0.04
C GLY A 61 -16.82 -5.19 0.06
N GLU A 62 -17.09 -6.17 0.91
CA GLU A 62 -16.30 -7.40 0.93
C GLU A 62 -16.68 -8.33 -0.22
N HIS A 63 -15.71 -9.04 -0.79
CA HIS A 63 -15.94 -10.12 -1.76
C HIS A 63 -16.72 -9.72 -3.03
N ILE A 64 -16.64 -8.45 -3.41
CA ILE A 64 -17.27 -7.91 -4.63
C ILE A 64 -16.26 -7.28 -5.61
N ASP A 65 -14.99 -7.13 -5.20
CA ASP A 65 -13.94 -6.51 -6.01
C ASP A 65 -13.57 -7.36 -7.23
N TYR A 66 -13.43 -8.68 -7.06
CA TYR A 66 -13.23 -9.61 -8.19
C TYR A 66 -14.49 -9.80 -9.04
N GLU A 67 -15.66 -9.38 -8.57
CA GLU A 67 -16.90 -9.34 -9.35
C GLU A 67 -17.02 -8.04 -10.18
N GLY A 68 -16.07 -7.10 -10.02
CA GLY A 68 -15.99 -5.85 -10.77
C GLY A 68 -16.80 -4.70 -10.17
N TYR A 69 -17.33 -4.86 -8.95
CA TYR A 69 -18.05 -3.80 -8.25
C TYR A 69 -17.11 -2.90 -7.44
N SER A 70 -17.53 -1.66 -7.24
CA SER A 70 -16.79 -0.70 -6.44
C SER A 70 -16.75 -1.11 -4.97
N VAL A 71 -15.66 -0.74 -4.30
CA VAL A 71 -15.42 -1.00 -2.86
C VAL A 71 -14.97 0.27 -2.17
N LEU A 72 -15.07 0.32 -0.83
CA LEU A 72 -14.74 1.52 -0.06
C LEU A 72 -13.72 1.26 1.06
N PRO A 73 -12.44 1.05 0.72
CA PRO A 73 -11.35 0.90 1.69
C PRO A 73 -10.68 2.22 2.07
N MET A 74 -9.80 2.15 3.07
CA MET A 74 -8.78 3.16 3.35
C MET A 74 -7.44 2.49 3.68
N ALA A 75 -6.32 3.15 3.35
CA ALA A 75 -5.01 2.72 3.80
C ALA A 75 -4.83 2.94 5.31
N ILE A 76 -4.16 2.01 5.98
CA ILE A 76 -3.78 2.14 7.39
C ILE A 76 -2.34 2.66 7.51
N ARG A 77 -1.93 3.04 8.72
CA ARG A 77 -0.56 3.53 8.97
C ARG A 77 0.49 2.44 8.81
N GLN A 78 0.17 1.21 9.22
CA GLN A 78 1.05 0.06 9.09
C GLN A 78 1.33 -0.22 7.61
N ASP A 79 2.59 -0.49 7.30
CA ASP A 79 3.08 -0.62 5.94
C ASP A 79 4.21 -1.66 5.82
N THR A 80 4.53 -1.98 4.57
CA THR A 80 5.73 -2.72 4.19
C THR A 80 6.69 -1.74 3.52
N ILE A 81 7.96 -1.78 3.95
CA ILE A 81 9.06 -1.03 3.36
C ILE A 81 10.04 -2.04 2.77
N VAL A 82 10.46 -1.80 1.53
CA VAL A 82 11.46 -2.58 0.82
C VAL A 82 12.64 -1.67 0.49
N ALA A 83 13.81 -1.97 1.03
CA ALA A 83 15.07 -1.36 0.63
C ALA A 83 15.76 -2.25 -0.40
N ILE A 84 16.28 -1.66 -1.47
CA ILE A 84 16.90 -2.41 -2.56
C ILE A 84 18.21 -1.78 -3.03
N ARG A 85 19.20 -2.63 -3.28
CA ARG A 85 20.44 -2.29 -4.00
C ARG A 85 20.47 -3.12 -5.29
N LYS A 86 20.62 -2.42 -6.41
CA LYS A 86 20.86 -3.04 -7.72
C LYS A 86 22.36 -3.24 -7.90
N HIS A 87 22.79 -4.44 -8.29
CA HIS A 87 24.18 -4.73 -8.63
C HIS A 87 24.50 -4.17 -10.02
N ASP A 88 25.76 -3.75 -10.23
CA ASP A 88 26.23 -3.35 -11.55
C ASP A 88 26.32 -4.56 -12.51
N GLU A 89 26.31 -4.29 -13.82
CA GLU A 89 26.46 -5.36 -14.82
C GLU A 89 27.79 -6.10 -14.64
N GLY A 90 27.73 -7.41 -14.41
CA GLY A 90 28.89 -8.26 -14.15
C GLY A 90 29.40 -8.24 -12.70
N GLU A 91 28.74 -7.51 -11.79
CA GLU A 91 29.01 -7.59 -10.35
C GLU A 91 28.33 -8.83 -9.75
N GLY A 92 29.12 -9.70 -9.13
CA GLY A 92 28.62 -10.81 -8.33
C GLY A 92 27.85 -11.89 -9.09
N GLU A 93 27.19 -12.76 -8.35
CA GLU A 93 26.27 -13.76 -8.91
C GLU A 93 24.93 -13.10 -9.25
N LYS A 94 24.30 -13.54 -10.35
CA LYS A 94 22.95 -13.09 -10.76
C LYS A 94 21.88 -13.71 -9.86
N VAL A 95 21.83 -13.26 -8.62
CA VAL A 95 20.92 -13.75 -7.58
C VAL A 95 20.16 -12.62 -6.91
N LEU A 96 18.94 -12.93 -6.48
CA LEU A 96 18.09 -12.09 -5.66
C LEU A 96 18.29 -12.52 -4.20
N ARG A 97 18.93 -11.67 -3.38
CA ARG A 97 19.18 -11.93 -1.96
C ARG A 97 18.14 -11.19 -1.13
N ILE A 98 17.16 -11.90 -0.59
CA ILE A 98 16.00 -11.33 0.09
C ILE A 98 16.08 -11.63 1.59
N ALA A 99 16.34 -10.60 2.39
CA ALA A 99 16.37 -10.66 3.85
C ALA A 99 15.20 -9.89 4.47
N ASN A 100 14.91 -10.19 5.73
CA ASN A 100 13.90 -9.50 6.52
C ASN A 100 14.54 -8.90 7.78
N VAL A 101 13.99 -7.81 8.32
CA VAL A 101 14.41 -7.27 9.62
C VAL A 101 14.06 -8.23 10.75
N SER A 102 12.95 -8.96 10.63
CA SER A 102 12.52 -9.96 11.60
C SER A 102 13.14 -11.32 11.32
N ASP A 103 13.75 -11.91 12.33
CA ASP A 103 14.33 -13.26 12.27
C ASP A 103 13.27 -14.37 12.07
N LYS A 104 11.97 -14.04 12.21
CA LYS A 104 10.85 -14.94 11.87
C LYS A 104 10.87 -15.34 10.39
N TYR A 105 11.42 -14.48 9.52
CA TYR A 105 11.44 -14.68 8.08
C TYR A 105 12.88 -14.91 7.62
N PRO A 106 13.31 -16.18 7.47
CA PRO A 106 14.69 -16.49 7.10
C PRO A 106 15.03 -15.95 5.71
N MET A 107 16.31 -15.60 5.52
CA MET A 107 16.82 -15.11 4.24
C MET A 107 16.56 -16.12 3.13
N CYS A 108 16.10 -15.62 1.98
CA CYS A 108 15.85 -16.40 0.79
C CYS A 108 16.76 -15.93 -0.35
N THR A 109 17.24 -16.89 -1.15
CA THR A 109 18.04 -16.61 -2.34
C THR A 109 17.38 -17.27 -3.54
N TYR A 110 17.19 -16.51 -4.62
CA TYR A 110 16.60 -16.96 -5.87
C TYR A 110 17.48 -16.55 -7.05
N PRO A 111 17.42 -17.25 -8.21
CA PRO A 111 18.06 -16.77 -9.42
C PRO A 111 17.43 -15.43 -9.85
N ALA A 112 18.24 -14.53 -10.40
CA ALA A 112 17.74 -13.31 -11.07
C ALA A 112 17.21 -13.66 -12.47
N ASP A 113 16.16 -14.46 -12.50
CA ASP A 113 15.50 -14.96 -13.71
C ASP A 113 13.99 -14.66 -13.62
N PHE A 114 13.45 -13.92 -14.58
CA PHE A 114 12.02 -13.54 -14.58
C PHE A 114 11.11 -14.67 -15.08
N ASP A 115 11.67 -15.68 -15.74
CA ASP A 115 10.92 -16.87 -16.20
C ASP A 115 10.88 -17.97 -15.12
N GLN A 116 11.46 -17.72 -13.94
CA GLN A 116 11.45 -18.69 -12.84
C GLN A 116 10.02 -19.07 -12.41
N GLU A 117 9.80 -20.37 -12.22
CA GLU A 117 8.54 -20.88 -11.68
C GLU A 117 8.46 -20.65 -10.17
N ILE A 118 7.27 -20.31 -9.68
CA ILE A 118 7.00 -20.18 -8.25
C ILE A 118 6.50 -21.52 -7.72
N ASP A 119 7.23 -22.12 -6.77
CA ASP A 119 6.78 -23.34 -6.11
C ASP A 119 5.60 -23.04 -5.18
N LEU A 120 4.39 -23.27 -5.70
CA LEU A 120 3.14 -23.10 -4.97
C LEU A 120 2.92 -24.17 -3.89
N LYS A 121 3.61 -25.32 -3.97
CA LYS A 121 3.48 -26.41 -2.99
C LYS A 121 4.28 -26.11 -1.73
N ASN A 122 5.48 -25.54 -1.89
CA ASN A 122 6.34 -25.13 -0.78
C ASN A 122 6.40 -23.60 -0.66
N HIS A 123 5.27 -23.01 -0.29
CA HIS A 123 5.13 -21.56 -0.19
C HIS A 123 6.14 -20.95 0.81
N ARG A 124 6.98 -20.02 0.32
CA ARG A 124 7.91 -19.22 1.13
C ARG A 124 7.54 -17.75 1.03
N TRP A 125 7.79 -16.99 2.10
CA TRP A 125 7.50 -15.56 2.15
C TRP A 125 8.20 -14.77 1.02
N GLY A 126 9.40 -15.18 0.61
CA GLY A 126 10.14 -14.59 -0.51
C GLY A 126 9.41 -14.68 -1.86
N HIS A 127 8.46 -15.60 -2.03
CA HIS A 127 7.69 -15.73 -3.29
C HIS A 127 6.83 -14.50 -3.60
N TYR A 128 6.40 -13.72 -2.60
CA TYR A 128 5.69 -12.46 -2.84
C TYR A 128 6.59 -11.42 -3.52
N PHE A 129 7.88 -11.39 -3.19
CA PHE A 129 8.84 -10.55 -3.91
C PHE A 129 9.03 -11.05 -5.34
N ILE A 130 9.14 -12.36 -5.54
CA ILE A 130 9.27 -12.98 -6.87
C ILE A 130 8.07 -12.66 -7.77
N CYS A 131 6.85 -12.63 -7.22
CA CYS A 131 5.65 -12.20 -7.94
C CYS A 131 5.81 -10.79 -8.54
N GLY A 132 6.31 -9.83 -7.74
CA GLY A 132 6.57 -8.47 -8.20
C GLY A 132 7.73 -8.38 -9.20
N TYR A 133 8.79 -9.16 -8.99
CA TYR A 133 9.93 -9.24 -9.91
C TYR A 133 9.53 -9.77 -11.28
N LYS A 134 8.82 -10.90 -11.32
CA LYS A 134 8.29 -11.49 -12.55
C LYS A 134 7.37 -10.53 -13.30
N GLY A 135 6.36 -9.98 -12.60
CA GLY A 135 5.41 -9.08 -13.24
C GLY A 135 6.04 -7.79 -13.76
N TYR A 136 7.08 -7.24 -13.10
CA TYR A 136 7.81 -6.08 -13.63
C TYR A 136 8.39 -6.34 -15.03
N TYR A 137 9.08 -7.46 -15.25
CA TYR A 137 9.67 -7.77 -16.56
C TYR A 137 8.60 -8.09 -17.62
N GLU A 138 7.55 -8.83 -17.24
CA GLU A 138 6.41 -9.11 -18.13
C GLU A 138 5.74 -7.80 -18.59
N TYR A 139 5.52 -6.89 -17.65
CA TYR A 139 4.91 -5.60 -17.90
C TYR A 139 5.80 -4.69 -18.74
N ALA A 140 7.08 -4.56 -18.38
CA ALA A 140 8.06 -3.77 -19.14
C ALA A 140 8.15 -4.26 -20.59
N LYS A 141 8.19 -5.58 -20.80
CA LYS A 141 8.15 -6.20 -22.14
C LYS A 141 6.87 -5.85 -22.88
N SER A 142 5.70 -5.91 -22.23
CA SER A 142 4.42 -5.53 -22.83
C SER A 142 4.35 -4.06 -23.27
N LYS A 143 5.11 -3.18 -22.58
CA LYS A 143 5.20 -1.74 -22.86
C LYS A 143 6.34 -1.36 -23.80
N GLY A 144 7.15 -2.32 -24.23
CA GLY A 144 8.34 -2.06 -25.05
C GLY A 144 9.43 -1.27 -24.32
N VAL A 145 9.44 -1.29 -22.99
CA VAL A 145 10.47 -0.63 -22.17
C VAL A 145 11.69 -1.54 -22.08
N ASN A 146 12.84 -1.06 -22.53
CA ASN A 146 14.10 -1.79 -22.38
C ASN A 146 14.60 -1.64 -20.93
N VAL A 147 14.58 -2.74 -20.18
CA VAL A 147 14.98 -2.78 -18.77
C VAL A 147 16.37 -3.39 -18.55
N GLY A 148 17.10 -3.67 -19.64
CA GLY A 148 18.41 -4.29 -19.62
C GLY A 148 18.37 -5.78 -19.28
N GLU A 149 19.55 -6.37 -19.14
CA GLU A 149 19.71 -7.76 -18.70
C GLU A 149 19.38 -7.91 -17.20
N PRO A 150 18.88 -9.08 -16.77
CA PRO A 150 18.72 -9.37 -15.35
C PRO A 150 20.06 -9.29 -14.60
N VAL A 151 20.04 -8.59 -13.47
CA VAL A 151 21.18 -8.37 -12.56
C VAL A 151 20.85 -8.84 -11.15
N GLY A 152 21.89 -9.03 -10.33
CA GLY A 152 21.73 -9.32 -8.90
C GLY A 152 21.08 -8.16 -8.14
N LEU A 153 20.28 -8.49 -7.13
CA LEU A 153 19.59 -7.52 -6.28
C LEU A 153 19.78 -7.92 -4.80
N ASP A 154 20.04 -6.93 -3.95
CA ASP A 154 20.01 -7.09 -2.49
C ASP A 154 18.77 -6.40 -1.94
N ILE A 155 17.98 -7.15 -1.17
CA ILE A 155 16.67 -6.73 -0.72
C ILE A 155 16.56 -6.94 0.78
N LEU A 156 16.22 -5.88 1.51
CA LEU A 156 15.79 -5.98 2.90
C LEU A 156 14.33 -5.56 2.99
N VAL A 157 13.54 -6.31 3.74
CA VAL A 157 12.10 -6.07 3.91
C VAL A 157 11.80 -5.82 5.39
N ASP A 158 10.97 -4.81 5.66
CA ASP A 158 10.43 -4.52 6.97
C ASP A 158 8.91 -4.29 6.89
N GLY A 159 8.13 -5.07 7.60
CA GLY A 159 6.67 -5.05 7.55
C GLY A 159 6.03 -4.93 8.93
N THR A 160 5.17 -3.93 9.11
CA THR A 160 4.41 -3.72 10.35
C THR A 160 2.93 -4.05 10.21
N VAL A 161 2.46 -4.38 9.00
CA VAL A 161 1.08 -4.84 8.76
C VAL A 161 0.92 -6.22 9.41
N PRO A 162 -0.06 -6.41 10.32
CA PRO A 162 -0.30 -7.71 10.93
C PRO A 162 -0.54 -8.79 9.86
N THR A 163 0.21 -9.88 9.92
CA THR A 163 0.13 -10.95 8.90
C THR A 163 -1.07 -11.86 9.14
N GLY A 164 -1.70 -12.37 8.07
CA GLY A 164 -2.84 -13.29 8.20
C GLY A 164 -4.10 -12.65 8.81
N SER A 165 -4.11 -11.32 8.88
CA SER A 165 -5.09 -10.52 9.62
C SER A 165 -6.23 -9.96 8.77
N GLY A 166 -6.22 -10.23 7.46
CA GLY A 166 -7.14 -9.56 6.54
C GLY A 166 -6.83 -8.07 6.31
N LEU A 167 -5.68 -7.54 6.74
CA LEU A 167 -5.23 -6.15 6.49
C LEU A 167 -4.29 -5.97 5.29
N SER A 168 -4.19 -7.00 4.43
CA SER A 168 -3.44 -6.99 3.16
C SER A 168 -1.92 -6.82 3.28
N SER A 169 -1.31 -7.52 4.24
CA SER A 169 0.16 -7.59 4.33
C SER A 169 0.82 -8.15 3.07
N SER A 170 0.17 -9.10 2.37
CA SER A 170 0.66 -9.67 1.11
C SER A 170 0.67 -8.64 -0.02
N ALA A 171 -0.46 -7.96 -0.24
CA ALA A 171 -0.57 -6.92 -1.27
C ALA A 171 0.38 -5.74 -1.01
N ALA A 172 0.50 -5.29 0.24
CA ALA A 172 1.45 -4.27 0.63
C ALA A 172 2.89 -4.67 0.28
N PHE A 173 3.25 -5.94 0.52
CA PHE A 173 4.57 -6.46 0.18
C PHE A 173 4.78 -6.57 -1.34
N VAL A 174 3.81 -7.09 -2.10
CA VAL A 174 3.88 -7.16 -3.57
C VAL A 174 3.98 -5.76 -4.18
N CYS A 175 3.16 -4.80 -3.74
CA CYS A 175 3.19 -3.42 -4.21
C CYS A 175 4.54 -2.76 -3.90
N SER A 176 5.00 -2.84 -2.64
CA SER A 176 6.27 -2.25 -2.24
C SER A 176 7.46 -2.88 -2.97
N SER A 177 7.44 -4.19 -3.20
CA SER A 177 8.49 -4.90 -3.95
C SER A 177 8.54 -4.46 -5.41
N THR A 178 7.38 -4.46 -6.08
CA THR A 178 7.27 -4.07 -7.49
C THR A 178 7.73 -2.62 -7.70
N ILE A 179 7.30 -1.70 -6.82
CA ILE A 179 7.70 -0.30 -6.85
C ILE A 179 9.20 -0.14 -6.57
N ALA A 180 9.77 -0.87 -5.60
CA ALA A 180 11.20 -0.84 -5.31
C ALA A 180 12.03 -1.31 -6.52
N ILE A 181 11.62 -2.41 -7.16
CA ILE A 181 12.27 -2.94 -8.36
C ILE A 181 12.22 -1.89 -9.47
N MET A 182 11.04 -1.39 -9.82
CA MET A 182 10.91 -0.34 -10.85
C MET A 182 11.80 0.87 -10.55
N ALA A 183 11.79 1.37 -9.31
CA ALA A 183 12.59 2.52 -8.91
C ALA A 183 14.10 2.26 -8.93
N ALA A 184 14.55 1.01 -8.71
CA ALA A 184 15.95 0.60 -8.81
C ALA A 184 16.47 0.52 -10.25
N PHE A 185 15.56 0.36 -11.21
CA PHE A 185 15.83 0.42 -12.65
C PHE A 185 15.43 1.76 -13.27
N ASP A 186 15.16 2.79 -12.43
CA ASP A 186 14.76 4.14 -12.84
C ASP A 186 13.51 4.21 -13.74
N VAL A 187 12.58 3.27 -13.52
CA VAL A 187 11.26 3.22 -14.17
C VAL A 187 10.19 3.67 -13.16
N ASN A 188 9.19 4.42 -13.65
CA ASN A 188 8.01 4.78 -12.87
C ASN A 188 6.79 4.88 -13.79
N PHE A 189 5.66 4.34 -13.37
CA PHE A 189 4.41 4.30 -14.15
C PHE A 189 3.27 4.99 -13.39
N PRO A 190 2.17 5.36 -14.08
CA PRO A 190 0.97 5.85 -13.43
C PRO A 190 0.44 4.89 -12.35
N LYS A 191 -0.12 5.44 -11.29
CA LYS A 191 -0.67 4.68 -10.16
C LYS A 191 -1.69 3.63 -10.57
N LYS A 192 -2.60 3.95 -11.50
CA LYS A 192 -3.58 2.97 -12.02
C LYS A 192 -2.93 1.75 -12.67
N GLU A 193 -1.82 1.97 -13.38
CA GLU A 193 -1.07 0.92 -14.07
C GLU A 193 -0.35 0.03 -13.05
N ILE A 194 0.24 0.63 -12.01
CA ILE A 194 0.90 -0.10 -10.93
C ILE A 194 -0.12 -0.89 -10.10
N ALA A 195 -1.28 -0.32 -9.78
CA ALA A 195 -2.35 -1.02 -9.08
C ALA A 195 -2.84 -2.25 -9.85
N GLN A 196 -3.02 -2.12 -11.18
CA GLN A 196 -3.39 -3.24 -12.03
C GLN A 196 -2.29 -4.30 -12.11
N LEU A 197 -1.05 -3.86 -12.40
CA LEU A 197 0.11 -4.74 -12.50
C LEU A 197 0.29 -5.57 -11.22
N THR A 198 0.28 -4.91 -10.06
CA THR A 198 0.52 -5.59 -8.78
C THR A 198 -0.60 -6.56 -8.40
N CYS A 199 -1.83 -6.32 -8.86
CA CYS A 199 -2.93 -7.30 -8.75
C CYS A 199 -2.64 -8.55 -9.59
N GLU A 200 -2.17 -8.38 -10.83
CA GLU A 200 -1.76 -9.48 -11.70
C GLU A 200 -0.54 -10.23 -11.12
N CYS A 201 0.45 -9.51 -10.58
CA CYS A 201 1.60 -10.08 -9.88
C CYS A 201 1.16 -11.02 -8.75
N GLU A 202 0.28 -10.56 -7.85
CA GLU A 202 -0.11 -11.34 -6.67
C GLU A 202 -0.84 -12.64 -7.05
N ARG A 203 -1.53 -12.69 -8.20
CA ARG A 203 -2.18 -13.91 -8.68
C ARG A 203 -1.19 -15.04 -8.99
N HIS A 204 0.08 -14.73 -9.24
CA HIS A 204 1.12 -15.77 -9.37
C HIS A 204 1.31 -16.59 -8.09
N ILE A 205 0.80 -16.12 -6.94
CA ILE A 205 0.81 -16.88 -5.68
C ILE A 205 -0.31 -17.93 -5.58
N GLY A 206 -1.22 -17.99 -6.56
CA GLY A 206 -2.33 -18.94 -6.63
C GLY A 206 -3.67 -18.45 -6.07
N THR A 207 -3.73 -17.23 -5.54
CA THR A 207 -4.99 -16.61 -5.09
C THR A 207 -5.63 -15.78 -6.20
N GLN A 208 -6.90 -16.03 -6.51
CA GLN A 208 -7.65 -15.26 -7.52
C GLN A 208 -8.29 -14.00 -6.91
N SER A 209 -7.48 -13.15 -6.27
CA SER A 209 -7.98 -11.91 -5.68
C SER A 209 -8.37 -10.86 -6.72
N GLY A 210 -9.28 -9.96 -6.31
CA GLY A 210 -9.53 -8.72 -7.05
C GLY A 210 -8.42 -7.70 -6.82
N GLY A 211 -8.67 -6.48 -7.27
CA GLY A 211 -7.68 -5.39 -7.28
C GLY A 211 -7.79 -4.41 -6.11
N MET A 212 -8.67 -4.64 -5.14
CA MET A 212 -8.95 -3.68 -4.06
C MET A 212 -7.68 -3.32 -3.28
N ASP A 213 -6.99 -4.34 -2.82
CA ASP A 213 -5.89 -4.22 -1.85
C ASP A 213 -4.72 -3.42 -2.46
N GLN A 214 -4.39 -3.73 -3.70
CA GLN A 214 -3.31 -3.09 -4.44
C GLN A 214 -3.71 -1.66 -4.84
N ALA A 215 -4.95 -1.47 -5.31
CA ALA A 215 -5.46 -0.15 -5.67
C ALA A 215 -5.41 0.82 -4.48
N ILE A 216 -5.90 0.42 -3.30
CA ILE A 216 -5.84 1.31 -2.13
C ILE A 216 -4.41 1.49 -1.63
N SER A 217 -3.59 0.44 -1.66
CA SER A 217 -2.18 0.53 -1.21
C SER A 217 -1.41 1.55 -2.05
N VAL A 218 -1.68 1.61 -3.36
CA VAL A 218 -1.01 2.52 -4.29
C VAL A 218 -1.64 3.92 -4.31
N MET A 219 -2.98 4.02 -4.34
CA MET A 219 -3.70 5.26 -4.63
C MET A 219 -4.20 6.01 -3.40
N ALA A 220 -4.12 5.46 -2.19
CA ALA A 220 -4.64 6.14 -1.01
C ALA A 220 -4.07 7.55 -0.81
N LYS A 221 -4.88 8.39 -0.19
CA LYS A 221 -4.55 9.77 0.17
C LYS A 221 -4.84 10.01 1.65
N SER A 222 -3.88 10.65 2.32
CA SER A 222 -4.01 10.97 3.74
C SER A 222 -5.28 11.78 4.00
N GLY A 223 -6.07 11.35 4.99
CA GLY A 223 -7.33 11.97 5.36
C GLY A 223 -8.57 11.53 4.57
N PHE A 224 -8.42 10.70 3.52
CA PHE A 224 -9.55 10.23 2.70
C PHE A 224 -9.61 8.70 2.65
N ALA A 225 -10.81 8.14 2.84
CA ALA A 225 -11.11 6.82 2.30
C ALA A 225 -11.30 6.95 0.79
N GLU A 226 -11.27 5.85 0.05
CA GLU A 226 -11.41 5.88 -1.40
C GLU A 226 -12.55 4.97 -1.84
N LEU A 227 -13.46 5.49 -2.67
CA LEU A 227 -14.31 4.62 -3.48
C LEU A 227 -13.48 4.16 -4.68
N ILE A 228 -13.16 2.86 -4.73
CA ILE A 228 -12.35 2.27 -5.78
C ILE A 228 -13.26 1.57 -6.78
N ASP A 229 -13.22 2.03 -8.03
CA ASP A 229 -13.81 1.35 -9.19
C ASP A 229 -12.75 0.46 -9.86
N PHE A 230 -13.19 -0.56 -10.62
CA PHE A 230 -12.29 -1.45 -11.36
C PHE A 230 -12.44 -1.40 -12.89
N ASN A 231 -13.53 -0.80 -13.41
CA ASN A 231 -13.87 -0.80 -14.84
C ASN A 231 -14.23 0.61 -15.35
N PRO A 232 -13.25 1.51 -15.62
CA PRO A 232 -11.81 1.36 -15.40
C PRO A 232 -11.41 1.59 -13.93
N ILE A 233 -10.16 1.27 -13.58
CA ILE A 233 -9.61 1.50 -12.24
C ILE A 233 -9.58 3.01 -11.94
N ARG A 234 -10.27 3.43 -10.87
CA ARG A 234 -10.31 4.81 -10.39
C ARG A 234 -10.42 4.84 -8.87
N ALA A 235 -9.83 5.85 -8.24
CA ALA A 235 -10.02 6.15 -6.83
C ALA A 235 -10.73 7.50 -6.71
N THR A 236 -11.81 7.54 -5.94
CA THR A 236 -12.55 8.78 -5.65
C THR A 236 -12.53 9.04 -4.15
N ASP A 237 -11.96 10.19 -3.77
CA ASP A 237 -11.89 10.66 -2.39
C ASP A 237 -13.26 10.63 -1.69
N VAL A 238 -13.32 9.98 -0.52
CA VAL A 238 -14.48 9.96 0.40
C VAL A 238 -14.01 10.48 1.76
N GLN A 239 -14.43 11.70 2.10
CA GLN A 239 -14.09 12.33 3.37
C GLN A 239 -15.02 11.83 4.48
N LEU A 240 -14.51 11.00 5.38
CA LEU A 240 -15.30 10.39 6.46
C LEU A 240 -15.72 11.44 7.51
N PRO A 241 -16.87 11.25 8.20
CA PRO A 241 -17.34 12.14 9.26
C PRO A 241 -16.32 12.27 10.40
N ALA A 242 -16.00 13.50 10.81
CA ALA A 242 -14.92 13.77 11.77
C ALA A 242 -15.23 13.28 13.20
N GLY A 243 -16.52 13.10 13.53
CA GLY A 243 -16.95 12.60 14.84
C GLY A 243 -16.76 11.10 15.05
N GLY A 244 -16.33 10.36 14.01
CA GLY A 244 -16.14 8.91 14.06
C GLY A 244 -14.70 8.48 13.82
N THR A 245 -14.28 7.43 14.52
CA THR A 245 -12.99 6.76 14.33
C THR A 245 -13.18 5.28 14.14
N PHE A 246 -12.38 4.72 13.24
CA PHE A 246 -12.35 3.29 12.96
C PHE A 246 -11.30 2.61 13.83
N ILE A 247 -11.75 1.62 14.61
CA ILE A 247 -10.90 0.77 15.43
C ILE A 247 -10.72 -0.56 14.71
N ILE A 248 -9.48 -0.95 14.48
CA ILE A 248 -9.14 -2.27 13.96
C ILE A 248 -8.80 -3.16 15.16
N ALA A 249 -9.43 -4.34 15.21
CA ALA A 249 -9.22 -5.33 16.24
C ALA A 249 -9.00 -6.71 15.61
N HIS A 250 -7.95 -7.42 16.01
CA HIS A 250 -7.59 -8.74 15.51
C HIS A 250 -8.27 -9.84 16.35
N SER A 251 -8.91 -10.81 15.70
CA SER A 251 -9.64 -11.90 16.37
C SER A 251 -8.74 -12.98 16.98
N LEU A 252 -7.47 -13.00 16.53
CA LEU A 252 -6.43 -14.00 16.83
C LEU A 252 -6.63 -15.34 16.11
N ALA A 253 -7.71 -15.50 15.33
CA ALA A 253 -7.80 -16.55 14.35
C ALA A 253 -7.01 -16.13 13.10
N GLU A 254 -5.98 -16.88 12.72
CA GLU A 254 -5.22 -16.61 11.50
C GLU A 254 -5.92 -17.26 10.29
N SER A 255 -6.09 -16.49 9.22
CA SER A 255 -6.62 -16.99 7.95
C SER A 255 -5.51 -17.08 6.91
N GLN A 256 -5.07 -18.29 6.59
CA GLN A 256 -4.07 -18.54 5.56
C GLN A 256 -4.74 -18.65 4.18
N LYS A 257 -5.11 -17.49 3.62
CA LYS A 257 -5.86 -17.33 2.36
C LYS A 257 -5.39 -18.25 1.23
N ALA A 258 -4.07 -18.33 1.00
CA ALA A 258 -3.49 -19.14 -0.07
C ALA A 258 -3.60 -20.65 0.18
N VAL A 259 -3.46 -21.10 1.44
CA VAL A 259 -3.47 -22.52 1.81
C VAL A 259 -4.88 -23.09 1.75
N THR A 260 -5.87 -22.36 2.26
CA THR A 260 -7.29 -22.76 2.23
C THR A 260 -8.02 -22.26 1.00
N ALA A 261 -7.31 -21.80 -0.04
CA ALA A 261 -7.92 -21.11 -1.17
C ALA A 261 -8.99 -21.98 -1.86
N ALA A 262 -8.69 -23.25 -2.12
CA ALA A 262 -9.58 -24.16 -2.84
C ALA A 262 -10.90 -24.46 -2.12
N THR A 263 -10.94 -24.37 -0.78
CA THR A 263 -12.16 -24.63 0.02
C THR A 263 -12.89 -23.35 0.42
N ASN A 264 -12.15 -22.23 0.55
CA ASN A 264 -12.66 -20.95 1.03
C ASN A 264 -12.66 -19.91 -0.09
N TYR A 265 -11.56 -19.15 -0.25
CA TYR A 265 -11.53 -17.96 -1.08
C TYR A 265 -11.79 -18.22 -2.58
N ASN A 266 -11.03 -19.12 -3.21
CA ASN A 266 -11.22 -19.46 -4.62
C ASN A 266 -12.55 -20.20 -4.84
N ASN A 267 -13.03 -20.95 -3.84
CA ASN A 267 -14.36 -21.57 -3.90
C ASN A 267 -15.45 -20.51 -4.06
N ARG A 268 -15.37 -19.41 -3.29
CA ARG A 268 -16.31 -18.28 -3.42
C ARG A 268 -16.26 -17.62 -4.80
N VAL A 269 -15.07 -17.46 -5.37
CA VAL A 269 -14.90 -16.93 -6.74
C VAL A 269 -15.57 -17.85 -7.77
N VAL A 270 -15.38 -19.17 -7.64
CA VAL A 270 -16.02 -20.16 -8.52
C VAL A 270 -17.54 -20.16 -8.34
N GLU A 271 -18.05 -20.12 -7.10
CA GLU A 271 -19.49 -20.04 -6.82
C GLU A 271 -20.12 -18.79 -7.47
N CYS A 272 -19.47 -17.63 -7.40
CA CYS A 272 -19.98 -16.39 -8.02
C CYS A 272 -19.97 -16.49 -9.55
N ARG A 273 -18.88 -17.00 -10.15
CA ARG A 273 -18.80 -17.21 -11.60
C ARG A 273 -19.85 -18.20 -12.11
N LEU A 274 -20.09 -19.29 -11.39
CA LEU A 274 -21.15 -20.25 -11.70
C LEU A 274 -22.54 -19.62 -11.58
N ALA A 275 -22.78 -18.84 -10.51
CA ALA A 275 -24.04 -18.13 -10.31
C ALA A 275 -24.31 -17.14 -11.46
N ALA A 276 -23.29 -16.42 -11.92
CA ALA A 276 -23.40 -15.50 -13.04
C ALA A 276 -23.76 -16.21 -14.35
N ILE A 277 -23.09 -17.33 -14.68
CA ILE A 277 -23.39 -18.13 -15.88
C ILE A 277 -24.83 -18.67 -15.81
N VAL A 278 -25.23 -19.28 -14.70
CA VAL A 278 -26.57 -19.85 -14.53
C VAL A 278 -27.63 -18.75 -14.62
N LEU A 279 -27.43 -17.60 -13.99
CA LEU A 279 -28.33 -16.44 -14.11
C LEU A 279 -28.44 -15.97 -15.56
N GLY A 280 -27.32 -15.81 -16.26
CA GLY A 280 -27.32 -15.42 -17.68
C GLY A 280 -28.18 -16.35 -18.53
N ILE A 281 -28.03 -17.67 -18.35
CA ILE A 281 -28.82 -18.68 -19.07
C ILE A 281 -30.31 -18.59 -18.73
N LYS A 282 -30.64 -18.51 -17.44
CA LYS A 282 -32.03 -18.41 -16.97
C LYS A 282 -32.72 -17.11 -17.41
N LEU A 283 -31.93 -16.07 -17.65
CA LEU A 283 -32.39 -14.77 -18.15
C LEU A 283 -32.39 -14.67 -19.69
N GLY A 284 -32.10 -15.78 -20.39
CA GLY A 284 -32.30 -15.90 -21.85
C GLY A 284 -31.03 -15.95 -22.69
N MET A 285 -29.84 -15.95 -22.10
CA MET A 285 -28.60 -16.20 -22.85
C MET A 285 -28.51 -17.68 -23.27
N LYS A 286 -27.87 -17.95 -24.41
CA LYS A 286 -27.54 -19.32 -24.79
C LYS A 286 -26.40 -19.84 -23.90
N PRO A 287 -26.36 -21.14 -23.54
CA PRO A 287 -25.32 -21.68 -22.65
C PRO A 287 -23.88 -21.37 -23.09
N GLN A 288 -23.57 -21.56 -24.37
CA GLN A 288 -22.24 -21.35 -24.93
C GLN A 288 -21.83 -19.87 -24.94
N GLU A 289 -22.81 -18.97 -25.11
CA GLU A 289 -22.61 -17.53 -25.00
C GLU A 289 -22.33 -17.12 -23.56
N ALA A 290 -23.11 -17.64 -22.60
CA ALA A 290 -22.93 -17.38 -21.18
C ALA A 290 -21.55 -17.84 -20.68
N ILE A 291 -21.13 -19.07 -21.03
CA ILE A 291 -19.81 -19.62 -20.64
C ILE A 291 -18.65 -18.74 -21.18
N SER A 292 -18.79 -18.27 -22.42
CA SER A 292 -17.73 -17.51 -23.11
C SER A 292 -17.64 -16.08 -22.57
N ASN A 293 -18.77 -15.40 -22.42
CA ASN A 293 -18.84 -13.95 -22.21
C ASN A 293 -19.06 -13.54 -20.74
N VAL A 294 -19.69 -14.39 -19.92
CA VAL A 294 -19.99 -14.07 -18.52
C VAL A 294 -18.86 -14.55 -17.64
N LYS A 295 -18.18 -13.60 -16.98
CA LYS A 295 -17.08 -13.89 -16.04
C LYS A 295 -17.44 -13.57 -14.60
N THR A 296 -18.31 -12.58 -14.40
CA THR A 296 -18.68 -12.04 -13.09
C THR A 296 -20.18 -11.75 -13.04
N LEU A 297 -20.72 -11.60 -11.84
CA LEU A 297 -22.10 -11.19 -11.59
C LEU A 297 -22.41 -9.79 -12.14
N SER A 298 -21.43 -8.88 -12.19
CA SER A 298 -21.63 -7.56 -12.83
C SER A 298 -21.94 -7.66 -14.32
N ASN A 299 -21.46 -8.69 -15.03
CA ASN A 299 -21.77 -8.88 -16.45
C ASN A 299 -23.25 -9.20 -16.71
N VAL A 300 -23.96 -9.76 -15.73
CA VAL A 300 -25.38 -10.14 -15.86
C VAL A 300 -26.32 -9.24 -15.04
N GLU A 301 -25.79 -8.26 -14.30
CA GLU A 301 -26.59 -7.34 -13.47
C GLU A 301 -27.66 -6.61 -14.30
N GLY A 302 -27.31 -6.13 -15.50
CA GLY A 302 -28.26 -5.46 -16.39
C GLY A 302 -29.44 -6.34 -16.80
N LEU A 303 -29.23 -7.65 -16.96
CA LEU A 303 -30.31 -8.62 -17.22
C LEU A 303 -31.18 -8.80 -15.97
N CYS A 304 -30.57 -8.91 -14.80
CA CYS A 304 -31.29 -9.01 -13.52
C CYS A 304 -32.17 -7.77 -13.26
N ILE A 305 -31.65 -6.58 -13.51
CA ILE A 305 -32.40 -5.32 -13.39
C ILE A 305 -33.53 -5.25 -14.42
N SER A 306 -33.29 -5.69 -15.66
CA SER A 306 -34.31 -5.74 -16.71
C SER A 306 -35.45 -6.71 -16.34
N PHE A 307 -35.13 -7.82 -15.67
CA PHE A 307 -36.12 -8.71 -15.10
C PHE A 307 -36.90 -8.08 -13.94
N ALA A 308 -36.24 -7.32 -13.07
CA ALA A 308 -36.88 -6.67 -11.93
C ALA A 308 -37.77 -5.47 -12.33
N SER A 309 -37.43 -4.77 -13.41
CA SER A 309 -38.06 -3.49 -13.80
C SER A 309 -39.58 -3.59 -14.03
N PRO A 310 -40.13 -4.58 -14.77
CA PRO A 310 -41.58 -4.76 -14.90
C PRO A 310 -42.31 -5.04 -13.57
N ARG A 311 -41.58 -5.37 -12.50
CA ARG A 311 -42.08 -5.62 -11.14
C ARG A 311 -41.92 -4.40 -10.22
N GLY A 312 -41.55 -3.25 -10.77
CA GLY A 312 -41.41 -1.99 -10.02
C GLY A 312 -40.17 -1.91 -9.13
N SER A 313 -39.12 -2.67 -9.43
CA SER A 313 -37.88 -2.69 -8.66
C SER A 313 -36.65 -2.64 -9.56
N SER A 314 -35.58 -2.02 -9.09
CA SER A 314 -34.25 -2.05 -9.72
C SER A 314 -33.27 -2.99 -8.98
N ASP A 315 -33.78 -3.82 -8.08
CA ASP A 315 -32.95 -4.71 -7.25
C ASP A 315 -32.66 -6.03 -7.97
N PRO A 316 -31.40 -6.30 -8.39
CA PRO A 316 -31.05 -7.54 -9.09
C PRO A 316 -31.24 -8.80 -8.22
N VAL A 317 -31.36 -8.67 -6.89
CA VAL A 317 -31.63 -9.81 -5.99
C VAL A 317 -33.00 -10.45 -6.27
N LEU A 318 -33.94 -9.73 -6.91
CA LEU A 318 -35.21 -10.34 -7.32
C LEU A 318 -35.01 -11.45 -8.36
N ALA A 319 -34.09 -11.27 -9.31
CA ALA A 319 -33.76 -12.32 -10.28
C ALA A 319 -33.08 -13.51 -9.60
N VAL A 320 -32.21 -13.25 -8.61
CA VAL A 320 -31.57 -14.29 -7.81
C VAL A 320 -32.61 -15.17 -7.12
N LYS A 321 -33.60 -14.57 -6.46
CA LYS A 321 -34.66 -15.28 -5.75
C LYS A 321 -35.57 -16.09 -6.66
N GLU A 322 -35.82 -15.61 -7.88
CA GLU A 322 -36.63 -16.33 -8.86
C GLU A 322 -35.89 -17.54 -9.47
N PHE A 323 -34.63 -17.34 -9.85
CA PHE A 323 -33.94 -18.28 -10.76
C PHE A 323 -32.90 -19.18 -10.10
N LEU A 324 -32.40 -18.82 -8.92
CA LEU A 324 -31.44 -19.63 -8.17
C LEU A 324 -32.12 -20.24 -6.94
N LYS A 325 -32.10 -21.57 -6.83
CA LYS A 325 -32.62 -22.26 -5.64
C LYS A 325 -31.72 -21.98 -4.42
N GLU A 326 -32.32 -22.00 -3.23
CA GLU A 326 -31.59 -21.76 -1.98
C GLU A 326 -30.70 -22.96 -1.59
N GLU A 327 -31.08 -24.17 -1.99
CA GLU A 327 -30.30 -25.36 -1.74
C GLU A 327 -28.99 -25.36 -2.56
N PRO A 328 -27.89 -25.88 -2.01
CA PRO A 328 -26.65 -26.01 -2.77
C PRO A 328 -26.86 -26.82 -4.06
N TYR A 329 -26.25 -26.36 -5.15
CA TYR A 329 -26.22 -27.06 -6.43
C TYR A 329 -25.14 -28.14 -6.41
N THR A 330 -25.39 -29.29 -7.03
CA THR A 330 -24.34 -30.25 -7.38
C THR A 330 -23.67 -29.85 -8.70
N ALA A 331 -22.50 -30.42 -8.98
CA ALA A 331 -21.83 -30.20 -10.26
C ALA A 331 -22.74 -30.65 -11.43
N GLU A 332 -23.38 -31.82 -11.31
CA GLU A 332 -24.24 -32.40 -12.34
C GLU A 332 -25.44 -31.50 -12.66
N GLU A 333 -26.08 -30.90 -11.66
CA GLU A 333 -27.18 -29.96 -11.87
C GLU A 333 -26.75 -28.75 -12.68
N ILE A 334 -25.55 -28.22 -12.41
CA ILE A 334 -25.01 -27.07 -13.15
C ILE A 334 -24.65 -27.50 -14.56
N GLU A 335 -24.00 -28.66 -14.74
CA GLU A 335 -23.61 -29.19 -16.06
C GLU A 335 -24.83 -29.43 -16.97
N ILE A 336 -25.98 -29.82 -16.40
CA ILE A 336 -27.24 -29.93 -17.14
C ILE A 336 -27.72 -28.56 -17.62
N ILE A 337 -27.59 -27.51 -16.79
CA ILE A 337 -27.98 -26.14 -17.16
C ILE A 337 -27.02 -25.54 -18.19
N THR A 338 -25.71 -25.78 -18.03
CA THR A 338 -24.67 -25.22 -18.89
C THR A 338 -24.45 -26.01 -20.17
N GLU A 339 -25.03 -27.20 -20.28
CA GLU A 339 -24.83 -28.14 -21.41
C GLU A 339 -23.35 -28.48 -21.64
N GLU A 340 -22.51 -28.34 -20.61
CA GLU A 340 -21.05 -28.48 -20.69
C GLU A 340 -20.48 -28.87 -19.32
N LYS A 341 -19.39 -29.64 -19.33
CA LYS A 341 -18.69 -30.09 -18.12
C LYS A 341 -18.01 -28.93 -17.41
N LEU A 342 -18.08 -28.90 -16.07
CA LEU A 342 -17.40 -27.85 -15.29
C LEU A 342 -15.88 -27.86 -15.51
N THR A 343 -15.29 -29.05 -15.68
CA THR A 343 -13.87 -29.20 -15.99
C THR A 343 -13.48 -28.60 -17.35
N SER A 344 -14.41 -28.54 -18.30
CA SER A 344 -14.23 -27.86 -19.59
C SER A 344 -14.36 -26.34 -19.42
N ILE A 345 -15.40 -25.88 -18.73
CA ILE A 345 -15.65 -24.44 -18.44
C ILE A 345 -14.46 -23.78 -17.73
N PHE A 346 -13.80 -24.52 -16.84
CA PHE A 346 -12.66 -24.05 -16.05
C PHE A 346 -11.31 -24.63 -16.50
N GLY A 347 -11.24 -25.23 -17.71
CA GLY A 347 -10.05 -25.95 -18.19
C GLY A 347 -8.76 -25.14 -18.17
N ASP A 348 -8.86 -23.84 -18.42
CA ASP A 348 -7.70 -22.93 -18.46
C ASP A 348 -7.28 -22.37 -17.08
N SER A 349 -7.93 -22.80 -15.99
CA SER A 349 -7.68 -22.29 -14.65
C SER A 349 -7.35 -23.42 -13.67
N PRO A 350 -6.05 -23.73 -13.45
CA PRO A 350 -5.62 -24.76 -12.51
C PRO A 350 -6.23 -24.59 -11.11
N THR A 351 -6.28 -23.34 -10.62
CA THR A 351 -6.85 -23.01 -9.31
C THR A 351 -8.36 -23.26 -9.22
N SER A 352 -9.09 -23.09 -10.33
CA SER A 352 -10.53 -23.41 -10.37
C SER A 352 -10.75 -24.92 -10.43
N LEU A 353 -9.88 -25.66 -11.13
CA LEU A 353 -9.90 -27.12 -11.14
C LEU A 353 -9.60 -27.70 -9.75
N ASP A 354 -8.74 -27.07 -8.94
CA ASP A 354 -8.54 -27.43 -7.53
C ASP A 354 -9.83 -27.28 -6.71
N VAL A 355 -10.59 -26.21 -6.94
CA VAL A 355 -11.90 -26.01 -6.30
C VAL A 355 -12.85 -27.14 -6.70
N LEU A 356 -12.94 -27.49 -7.99
CA LEU A 356 -13.83 -28.57 -8.45
C LEU A 356 -13.45 -29.95 -7.88
N ARG A 357 -12.18 -30.16 -7.51
CA ARG A 357 -11.74 -31.37 -6.80
C ARG A 357 -12.14 -31.36 -5.32
N ALA A 358 -12.16 -30.18 -4.69
CA ALA A 358 -12.41 -30.04 -3.26
C ALA A 358 -13.90 -29.87 -2.91
N ALA A 359 -14.63 -29.10 -3.72
CA ALA A 359 -16.03 -28.75 -3.49
C ALA A 359 -16.97 -29.78 -4.13
N LYS A 360 -17.98 -30.22 -3.36
CA LYS A 360 -19.05 -31.11 -3.85
C LYS A 360 -20.36 -30.38 -4.15
N HIS A 361 -20.54 -29.19 -3.58
CA HIS A 361 -21.75 -28.41 -3.71
C HIS A 361 -21.42 -26.91 -3.81
N PHE A 362 -22.27 -26.15 -4.49
CA PHE A 362 -22.08 -24.73 -4.77
C PHE A 362 -23.33 -23.91 -4.39
N LYS A 363 -23.15 -22.90 -3.53
CA LYS A 363 -24.24 -22.05 -3.01
C LYS A 363 -24.46 -20.79 -3.85
N LEU A 364 -25.01 -20.99 -5.05
CA LEU A 364 -25.13 -19.92 -6.06
C LEU A 364 -26.03 -18.76 -5.58
N HIS A 365 -27.19 -19.07 -5.00
CA HIS A 365 -28.17 -18.07 -4.55
C HIS A 365 -27.55 -17.13 -3.51
N GLN A 366 -26.95 -17.68 -2.47
CA GLN A 366 -26.45 -16.91 -1.34
C GLN A 366 -25.28 -16.02 -1.76
N ARG A 367 -24.39 -16.53 -2.64
CA ARG A 367 -23.23 -15.75 -3.10
C ARG A 367 -23.68 -14.58 -3.98
N ALA A 368 -24.60 -14.81 -4.91
CA ALA A 368 -25.16 -13.74 -5.74
C ALA A 368 -25.93 -12.71 -4.90
N ALA A 369 -26.76 -13.15 -3.96
CA ALA A 369 -27.50 -12.26 -3.07
C ALA A 369 -26.58 -11.39 -2.20
N HIS A 370 -25.49 -11.97 -1.67
CA HIS A 370 -24.47 -11.22 -0.97
C HIS A 370 -23.85 -10.14 -1.87
N VAL A 371 -23.32 -10.53 -3.03
CA VAL A 371 -22.57 -9.63 -3.92
C VAL A 371 -23.42 -8.42 -4.33
N TYR A 372 -24.63 -8.63 -4.84
CA TYR A 372 -25.48 -7.52 -5.26
C TYR A 372 -25.90 -6.62 -4.09
N SER A 373 -26.25 -7.22 -2.94
CA SER A 373 -26.65 -6.42 -1.77
C SER A 373 -25.48 -5.65 -1.16
N GLU A 374 -24.27 -6.20 -1.21
CA GLU A 374 -23.04 -5.56 -0.72
C GLU A 374 -22.61 -4.41 -1.64
N ALA A 375 -22.67 -4.58 -2.96
CA ALA A 375 -22.41 -3.51 -3.92
C ALA A 375 -23.37 -2.32 -3.71
N LYS A 376 -24.66 -2.60 -3.46
CA LYS A 376 -25.64 -1.57 -3.09
C LYS A 376 -25.28 -0.86 -1.77
N ARG A 377 -24.79 -1.61 -0.76
CA ARG A 377 -24.36 -1.03 0.52
C ARG A 377 -23.15 -0.10 0.37
N VAL A 378 -22.21 -0.39 -0.53
CA VAL A 378 -21.08 0.51 -0.82
C VAL A 378 -21.55 1.89 -1.27
N HIS A 379 -22.45 1.94 -2.24
CA HIS A 379 -23.01 3.22 -2.71
C HIS A 379 -23.85 3.90 -1.62
N ALA A 380 -24.67 3.15 -0.87
CA ALA A 380 -25.42 3.71 0.25
C ALA A 380 -24.51 4.30 1.34
N PHE A 381 -23.33 3.71 1.58
CA PHE A 381 -22.33 4.22 2.52
C PHE A 381 -21.76 5.55 2.01
N LYS A 382 -21.28 5.58 0.76
CA LYS A 382 -20.78 6.79 0.10
C LYS A 382 -21.83 7.91 0.12
N ASP A 383 -23.07 7.62 -0.26
CA ASP A 383 -24.15 8.60 -0.32
C ASP A 383 -24.52 9.11 1.08
N THR A 384 -24.42 8.25 2.11
CA THR A 384 -24.62 8.67 3.50
C THR A 384 -23.54 9.65 3.94
N VAL A 385 -22.27 9.40 3.61
CA VAL A 385 -21.17 10.34 3.88
C VAL A 385 -21.43 11.70 3.22
N ALA A 386 -21.88 11.69 1.96
CA ALA A 386 -22.15 12.89 1.17
C ALA A 386 -23.48 13.60 1.47
N SER A 387 -24.35 13.01 2.30
CA SER A 387 -25.68 13.57 2.60
C SER A 387 -25.64 14.80 3.50
N ASP A 388 -26.76 15.52 3.58
CA ASP A 388 -26.96 16.68 4.49
C ASP A 388 -27.41 16.28 5.91
N LEU A 389 -27.34 14.99 6.25
CA LEU A 389 -27.67 14.50 7.59
C LEU A 389 -26.75 15.12 8.66
N SER A 390 -27.23 15.17 9.91
CA SER A 390 -26.37 15.52 11.03
C SER A 390 -25.21 14.53 11.17
N GLU A 391 -24.07 14.96 11.72
CA GLU A 391 -22.92 14.05 11.93
C GLU A 391 -23.31 12.80 12.75
N GLU A 392 -24.19 12.95 13.74
CA GLU A 392 -24.67 11.84 14.55
C GLU A 392 -25.52 10.84 13.73
N ASP A 393 -26.44 11.34 12.90
CA ASP A 393 -27.28 10.50 12.04
C ASP A 393 -26.45 9.82 10.95
N LYS A 394 -25.45 10.51 10.38
CA LYS A 394 -24.48 9.91 9.45
C LYS A 394 -23.79 8.74 10.12
N LEU A 395 -23.14 8.96 11.26
CA LEU A 395 -22.39 7.92 11.96
C LEU A 395 -23.26 6.72 12.33
N LYS A 396 -24.49 6.96 12.79
CA LYS A 396 -25.45 5.88 13.07
C LYS A 396 -25.76 5.07 11.80
N LYS A 397 -26.11 5.74 10.71
CA LYS A 397 -26.48 5.07 9.44
C LYS A 397 -25.30 4.32 8.82
N LEU A 398 -24.08 4.86 8.91
CA LEU A 398 -22.87 4.14 8.50
C LEU A 398 -22.65 2.89 9.35
N GLY A 399 -22.86 2.99 10.67
CA GLY A 399 -22.80 1.85 11.58
C GLY A 399 -23.83 0.76 11.23
N ASP A 400 -25.07 1.14 10.94
CA ASP A 400 -26.14 0.24 10.52
C ASP A 400 -25.74 -0.52 9.23
N LEU A 401 -25.20 0.18 8.22
CA LEU A 401 -24.71 -0.43 6.98
C LEU A 401 -23.54 -1.41 7.21
N MET A 402 -22.61 -1.08 8.11
CA MET A 402 -21.52 -2.00 8.48
C MET A 402 -22.06 -3.28 9.14
N ASN A 403 -23.08 -3.14 10.00
CA ASN A 403 -23.70 -4.29 10.67
C ASN A 403 -24.43 -5.20 9.68
N GLU A 404 -25.15 -4.63 8.71
CA GLU A 404 -25.78 -5.37 7.61
C GLU A 404 -24.76 -6.09 6.74
N SER A 405 -23.64 -5.43 6.40
CA SER A 405 -22.53 -6.05 5.67
C SER A 405 -21.96 -7.24 6.45
N HIS A 406 -21.72 -7.11 7.76
CA HIS A 406 -21.25 -8.22 8.58
C HIS A 406 -22.22 -9.40 8.58
N HIS A 407 -23.51 -9.14 8.77
CA HIS A 407 -24.53 -10.18 8.74
C HIS A 407 -24.55 -10.90 7.39
N SER A 408 -24.45 -10.15 6.29
CA SER A 408 -24.35 -10.72 4.94
C SER A 408 -23.10 -11.59 4.77
N CYS A 409 -21.93 -11.12 5.23
CA CYS A 409 -20.68 -11.90 5.20
C CYS A 409 -20.78 -13.18 6.04
N SER A 410 -21.43 -13.12 7.20
CA SER A 410 -21.57 -14.25 8.12
C SER A 410 -22.57 -15.28 7.61
N VAL A 411 -23.75 -14.86 7.18
CA VAL A 411 -24.88 -15.74 6.84
C VAL A 411 -24.93 -16.08 5.36
N LEU A 412 -24.85 -15.09 4.47
CA LEU A 412 -24.97 -15.32 3.03
C LEU A 412 -23.63 -15.73 2.40
N TYR A 413 -22.53 -15.11 2.83
CA TYR A 413 -21.22 -15.44 2.27
C TYR A 413 -20.46 -16.51 3.04
N GLU A 414 -20.83 -16.76 4.30
CA GLU A 414 -20.18 -17.76 5.16
C GLU A 414 -18.64 -17.59 5.17
N CYS A 415 -18.19 -16.35 5.33
CA CYS A 415 -16.78 -15.98 5.46
C CYS A 415 -16.42 -15.40 6.83
N SER A 416 -17.29 -15.51 7.83
CA SER A 416 -16.94 -15.22 9.22
C SER A 416 -16.36 -16.44 9.95
N CYS A 417 -16.04 -16.30 11.22
CA CYS A 417 -15.63 -17.39 12.11
C CYS A 417 -16.07 -17.10 13.56
N PRO A 418 -16.10 -18.10 14.46
CA PRO A 418 -16.54 -17.90 15.85
C PRO A 418 -15.82 -16.77 16.58
N GLU A 419 -14.51 -16.63 16.38
CA GLU A 419 -13.70 -15.58 17.00
C GLU A 419 -14.03 -14.19 16.45
N LEU A 420 -14.37 -14.07 15.16
CA LEU A 420 -14.83 -12.83 14.57
C LEU A 420 -16.23 -12.45 15.07
N GLU A 421 -17.13 -13.42 15.17
CA GLU A 421 -18.48 -13.19 15.71
C GLU A 421 -18.41 -12.71 17.18
N GLU A 422 -17.60 -13.38 18.02
CA GLU A 422 -17.36 -12.96 19.40
C GLU A 422 -16.77 -11.53 19.45
N LEU A 423 -15.78 -11.23 18.62
CA LEU A 423 -15.14 -9.92 18.59
C LEU A 423 -16.11 -8.83 18.13
N VAL A 424 -16.87 -9.06 17.06
CA VAL A 424 -17.84 -8.10 16.54
C VAL A 424 -18.97 -7.86 17.53
N GLN A 425 -19.48 -8.92 18.17
CA GLN A 425 -20.46 -8.80 19.24
C GLN A 425 -19.90 -7.96 20.39
N THR A 426 -18.68 -8.27 20.85
CA THR A 426 -18.02 -7.52 21.93
C THR A 426 -17.86 -6.04 21.57
N CYS A 427 -17.49 -5.72 20.33
CA CYS A 427 -17.40 -4.34 19.86
C CYS A 427 -18.75 -3.62 19.97
N ARG A 428 -19.84 -4.23 19.51
CA ARG A 428 -21.18 -3.63 19.54
C ARG A 428 -21.67 -3.39 20.97
N GLU A 429 -21.48 -4.37 21.85
CA GLU A 429 -21.88 -4.29 23.27
C GLU A 429 -21.15 -3.17 24.03
N HIS A 430 -19.96 -2.79 23.57
CA HIS A 430 -19.09 -1.83 24.27
C HIS A 430 -18.96 -0.47 23.56
N GLY A 431 -19.88 -0.16 22.64
CA GLY A 431 -20.06 1.21 22.12
C GLY A 431 -19.75 1.41 20.63
N ALA A 432 -19.48 0.35 19.87
CA ALA A 432 -19.39 0.47 18.41
C ALA A 432 -20.77 0.73 17.81
N LEU A 433 -20.87 1.75 16.95
CA LEU A 433 -22.07 2.05 16.16
C LEU A 433 -22.30 0.98 15.09
N GLY A 434 -21.20 0.49 14.51
CA GLY A 434 -21.20 -0.67 13.64
C GLY A 434 -19.86 -1.39 13.70
N ALA A 435 -19.90 -2.71 13.56
CA ALA A 435 -18.70 -3.53 13.53
C ALA A 435 -18.89 -4.70 12.54
N ARG A 436 -17.82 -5.02 11.82
CA ARG A 436 -17.78 -6.06 10.80
C ARG A 436 -16.39 -6.66 10.67
N LEU A 437 -16.29 -7.88 10.14
CA LEU A 437 -15.03 -8.41 9.63
C LEU A 437 -14.49 -7.53 8.50
N THR A 438 -13.18 -7.54 8.25
CA THR A 438 -12.54 -6.87 7.11
C THR A 438 -11.58 -7.81 6.39
N GLY A 439 -11.48 -7.66 5.07
CA GLY A 439 -10.68 -8.54 4.22
C GLY A 439 -11.38 -9.87 3.97
N ALA A 440 -10.59 -10.91 3.64
CA ALA A 440 -11.14 -12.19 3.19
C ALA A 440 -11.99 -12.93 4.24
N GLY A 441 -11.85 -12.62 5.53
CA GLY A 441 -12.51 -13.37 6.60
C GLY A 441 -11.90 -14.75 6.87
N TRP A 442 -12.70 -15.65 7.45
CA TRP A 442 -12.29 -16.92 8.05
C TRP A 442 -11.19 -16.75 9.12
N GLY A 443 -11.23 -15.62 9.82
CA GLY A 443 -10.19 -15.14 10.72
C GLY A 443 -9.79 -13.69 10.39
N GLY A 444 -8.75 -13.21 11.05
CA GLY A 444 -8.18 -11.90 10.85
C GLY A 444 -8.85 -10.81 11.69
N CYS A 445 -9.10 -9.65 11.09
CA CYS A 445 -9.53 -8.45 11.79
C CYS A 445 -11.02 -8.15 11.62
N ALA A 446 -11.55 -7.47 12.63
CA ALA A 446 -12.75 -6.68 12.55
C ALA A 446 -12.41 -5.18 12.51
N VAL A 447 -13.29 -4.41 11.89
CA VAL A 447 -13.30 -2.95 11.90
C VAL A 447 -14.58 -2.47 12.58
N ALA A 448 -14.44 -1.56 13.55
CA ALA A 448 -15.53 -0.99 14.33
C ALA A 448 -15.55 0.54 14.19
N LEU A 449 -16.72 1.10 13.89
CA LEU A 449 -16.95 2.54 13.88
C LEU A 449 -17.39 2.99 15.28
N VAL A 450 -16.63 3.90 15.87
CA VAL A 450 -16.80 4.36 17.26
C VAL A 450 -16.80 5.89 17.28
N LYS A 451 -17.61 6.52 18.14
CA LYS A 451 -17.56 7.98 18.35
C LYS A 451 -16.19 8.38 18.90
N GLU A 452 -15.57 9.43 18.37
CA GLU A 452 -14.21 9.86 18.74
C GLU A 452 -14.05 10.04 20.26
N SER A 453 -15.09 10.57 20.93
CA SER A 453 -15.09 10.84 22.36
C SER A 453 -14.95 9.61 23.27
N ILE A 454 -15.26 8.40 22.77
CA ILE A 454 -15.22 7.16 23.57
C ILE A 454 -14.10 6.21 23.17
N VAL A 455 -13.27 6.56 22.17
CA VAL A 455 -12.20 5.69 21.66
C VAL A 455 -11.27 5.14 22.76
N PRO A 456 -10.76 5.94 23.71
CA PRO A 456 -9.88 5.42 24.76
C PRO A 456 -10.58 4.36 25.63
N GLN A 457 -11.83 4.63 26.03
CA GLN A 457 -12.63 3.71 26.84
C GLN A 457 -13.01 2.45 26.07
N PHE A 458 -13.34 2.59 24.78
CA PHE A 458 -13.67 1.47 23.90
C PHE A 458 -12.50 0.50 23.77
N ILE A 459 -11.29 1.02 23.53
CA ILE A 459 -10.08 0.19 23.45
C ILE A 459 -9.85 -0.51 24.81
N LEU A 460 -9.98 0.20 25.94
CA LEU A 460 -9.84 -0.42 27.26
C LEU A 460 -10.85 -1.55 27.47
N ASN A 461 -12.11 -1.36 27.10
CA ASN A 461 -13.14 -2.38 27.19
C ASN A 461 -12.79 -3.62 26.34
N LEU A 462 -12.31 -3.46 25.11
CA LEU A 462 -11.88 -4.60 24.29
C LEU A 462 -10.70 -5.34 24.92
N LYS A 463 -9.74 -4.60 25.49
CA LYS A 463 -8.61 -5.21 26.20
C LYS A 463 -9.10 -6.11 27.35
N GLU A 464 -10.03 -5.62 28.15
CA GLU A 464 -10.56 -6.37 29.31
C GLU A 464 -11.50 -7.52 28.90
N ARG A 465 -12.38 -7.29 27.93
CA ARG A 465 -13.50 -8.20 27.62
C ARG A 465 -13.15 -9.28 26.61
N PHE A 466 -12.31 -8.95 25.63
CA PHE A 466 -11.89 -9.88 24.59
C PHE A 466 -10.48 -10.40 24.84
N TYR A 467 -9.50 -9.51 24.99
CA TYR A 467 -8.08 -9.89 24.99
C TYR A 467 -7.54 -10.41 26.33
N GLN A 468 -8.08 -10.00 27.48
CA GLN A 468 -7.54 -10.36 28.80
C GLN A 468 -7.48 -11.88 28.99
N SER A 469 -8.56 -12.59 28.66
CA SER A 469 -8.60 -14.05 28.77
C SER A 469 -7.58 -14.75 27.86
N ARG A 470 -7.23 -14.14 26.73
CA ARG A 470 -6.23 -14.63 25.76
C ARG A 470 -4.80 -14.32 26.24
N ILE A 471 -4.60 -13.20 26.92
CA ILE A 471 -3.35 -12.86 27.61
C ILE A 471 -3.11 -13.83 28.77
N ASP A 472 -4.13 -14.08 29.60
CA ASP A 472 -4.02 -14.96 30.77
C ASP A 472 -3.72 -16.42 30.37
N LYS A 473 -4.20 -16.84 29.19
CA LYS A 473 -3.89 -18.14 28.57
C LYS A 473 -2.51 -18.19 27.87
N GLY A 474 -1.81 -17.07 27.77
CA GLY A 474 -0.53 -16.97 27.07
C GLY A 474 -0.64 -17.03 25.53
N THR A 475 -1.83 -16.81 24.96
CA THR A 475 -2.03 -16.77 23.50
C THR A 475 -1.36 -15.55 22.87
N ILE A 476 -1.37 -14.41 23.57
CA ILE A 476 -0.69 -13.18 23.18
C ILE A 476 0.03 -12.55 24.36
N ASN A 477 1.10 -11.81 24.10
CA ASN A 477 1.78 -11.03 25.12
C ASN A 477 1.02 -9.72 25.37
N LYS A 478 0.89 -9.32 26.64
CA LYS A 478 0.30 -8.04 27.03
C LYS A 478 1.01 -6.84 26.38
N ASN A 479 2.32 -6.93 26.17
CA ASN A 479 3.10 -5.85 25.57
C ASN A 479 2.81 -5.68 24.06
N ASP A 480 2.30 -6.72 23.41
CA ASP A 480 2.04 -6.72 21.96
C ASP A 480 0.60 -6.29 21.64
N LEU A 481 -0.18 -5.91 22.64
CA LEU A 481 -1.61 -5.61 22.49
C LEU A 481 -1.90 -4.48 21.51
N GLY A 482 -0.98 -3.51 21.37
CA GLY A 482 -1.06 -2.44 20.38
C GLY A 482 -0.98 -2.91 18.92
N LEU A 483 -0.47 -4.12 18.67
CA LEU A 483 -0.46 -4.75 17.35
C LEU A 483 -1.82 -5.35 16.98
N TYR A 484 -2.62 -5.72 18.00
CA TYR A 484 -3.89 -6.42 17.82
C TYR A 484 -5.10 -5.48 17.88
N VAL A 485 -5.04 -4.37 18.63
CA VAL A 485 -6.12 -3.39 18.69
C VAL A 485 -5.58 -1.97 18.64
N PHE A 486 -5.99 -1.22 17.62
CA PHE A 486 -5.54 0.16 17.41
C PHE A 486 -6.57 0.99 16.66
N ALA A 487 -6.57 2.31 16.92
CA ALA A 487 -7.30 3.27 16.14
C ALA A 487 -6.57 3.56 14.82
N SER A 488 -7.31 3.74 13.74
CA SER A 488 -6.75 4.12 12.45
C SER A 488 -7.53 5.26 11.81
N LYS A 489 -6.79 6.10 11.11
CA LYS A 489 -7.30 7.16 10.23
C LYS A 489 -6.74 6.93 8.83
N PRO A 490 -7.38 7.44 7.76
CA PRO A 490 -6.89 7.19 6.42
C PRO A 490 -5.46 7.72 6.22
N SER A 491 -4.57 6.81 5.84
CA SER A 491 -3.14 7.10 5.62
C SER A 491 -2.85 7.41 4.14
N SER A 492 -1.64 7.87 3.86
CA SER A 492 -1.15 8.04 2.49
C SER A 492 -1.03 6.68 1.77
N GLY A 493 -0.93 6.70 0.44
CA GLY A 493 -0.61 5.54 -0.42
C GLY A 493 0.87 5.42 -0.76
N ALA A 494 1.23 4.46 -1.61
CA ALA A 494 2.62 4.06 -1.87
C ALA A 494 3.56 5.23 -2.23
N ALA A 495 4.83 5.11 -1.83
CA ALA A 495 5.85 6.14 -2.02
C ALA A 495 7.24 5.54 -2.23
N ILE A 496 8.10 6.29 -2.90
CA ILE A 496 9.53 5.99 -3.08
C ILE A 496 10.34 6.99 -2.25
N PHE A 497 11.36 6.52 -1.54
CA PHE A 497 12.34 7.39 -0.90
C PHE A 497 13.74 7.21 -1.49
N LYS A 498 14.36 8.31 -1.86
CA LYS A 498 15.77 8.39 -2.28
C LYS A 498 16.48 9.40 -1.37
N PHE A 499 17.12 8.91 -0.30
CA PHE A 499 17.91 9.75 0.63
C PHE A 499 19.31 10.10 0.11
N TYR A 500 19.71 9.49 -1.02
CA TYR A 500 21.08 9.49 -1.51
C TYR A 500 21.64 10.88 -1.87
N GLU A 501 20.79 11.83 -2.29
CA GLU A 501 21.26 13.20 -2.54
C GLU A 501 21.70 13.89 -1.25
N GLU A 502 21.01 13.65 -0.14
CA GLU A 502 21.32 14.31 1.13
C GLU A 502 22.63 13.79 1.74
N ASP A 503 22.84 12.46 1.71
CA ASP A 503 24.08 11.85 2.17
C ASP A 503 25.29 12.20 1.27
N LYS A 504 25.08 12.33 -0.05
CA LYS A 504 26.13 12.80 -0.98
C LYS A 504 26.48 14.26 -0.75
N LEU A 505 25.48 15.13 -0.62
CA LEU A 505 25.70 16.55 -0.38
C LEU A 505 26.37 16.77 0.97
N LYS A 506 26.01 15.99 1.99
CA LYS A 506 26.68 16.02 3.29
C LYS A 506 28.15 15.57 3.18
N LYS A 507 28.42 14.42 2.55
CA LYS A 507 29.80 13.96 2.30
C LYS A 507 30.62 14.96 1.47
N LEU A 508 30.02 15.56 0.45
CA LEU A 508 30.67 16.62 -0.33
C LEU A 508 30.96 17.85 0.54
N GLY A 509 30.03 18.22 1.41
CA GLY A 509 30.23 19.27 2.41
C GLY A 509 31.37 18.96 3.39
N ASP A 510 31.44 17.73 3.89
CA ASP A 510 32.52 17.26 4.77
C ASP A 510 33.89 17.36 4.05
N LEU A 511 33.98 16.89 2.80
CA LEU A 511 35.17 17.03 1.96
C LEU A 511 35.56 18.51 1.71
N MET A 512 34.58 19.39 1.51
CA MET A 512 34.85 20.84 1.41
C MET A 512 35.45 21.38 2.70
N ASN A 513 34.93 20.97 3.85
CA ASN A 513 35.42 21.41 5.16
C ASN A 513 36.83 20.90 5.44
N GLU A 514 37.12 19.62 5.17
CA GLU A 514 38.45 19.04 5.26
C GLU A 514 39.44 19.77 4.34
N SER A 515 39.01 20.08 3.12
CA SER A 515 39.86 20.80 2.18
C SER A 515 40.11 22.25 2.60
N HIS A 516 39.14 22.93 3.21
CA HIS A 516 39.38 24.24 3.83
C HIS A 516 40.38 24.16 4.97
N HIS A 517 40.25 23.16 5.84
CA HIS A 517 41.19 22.93 6.94
C HIS A 517 42.61 22.70 6.40
N SER A 518 42.75 21.91 5.34
CA SER A 518 44.04 21.74 4.66
C SER A 518 44.61 23.08 4.15
N CYS A 519 43.80 23.90 3.46
CA CYS A 519 44.26 25.20 2.97
C CYS A 519 44.60 26.19 4.11
N SER A 520 43.81 26.20 5.18
CA SER A 520 43.93 27.15 6.28
C SER A 520 45.04 26.78 7.27
N VAL A 521 45.12 25.52 7.68
CA VAL A 521 46.01 25.07 8.75
C VAL A 521 47.27 24.40 8.22
N LEU A 522 47.17 23.60 7.15
CA LEU A 522 48.33 22.86 6.65
C LEU A 522 49.15 23.66 5.63
N TYR A 523 48.47 24.38 4.74
CA TYR A 523 49.11 25.19 3.70
C TYR A 523 49.17 26.69 4.06
N GLU A 524 48.50 27.09 5.14
CA GLU A 524 48.51 28.46 5.69
C GLU A 524 48.13 29.54 4.67
N CYS A 525 47.27 29.25 3.68
CA CYS A 525 46.90 30.21 2.62
C CYS A 525 45.56 30.93 2.85
N SER A 526 45.07 30.99 4.09
CA SER A 526 43.84 31.71 4.44
C SER A 526 44.14 33.07 5.10
N CYS A 527 43.09 33.86 5.38
CA CYS A 527 43.20 35.12 6.13
C CYS A 527 42.03 35.26 7.12
N PRO A 528 42.15 36.12 8.16
CA PRO A 528 41.11 36.25 9.19
C PRO A 528 39.70 36.52 8.64
N GLU A 529 39.59 37.33 7.58
CA GLU A 529 38.32 37.66 6.94
C GLU A 529 37.71 36.47 6.20
N LEU A 530 38.53 35.60 5.60
CA LEU A 530 38.08 34.37 4.94
C LEU A 530 37.66 33.30 5.96
N GLU A 531 38.38 33.18 7.07
CA GLU A 531 38.00 32.28 8.17
C GLU A 531 36.66 32.69 8.77
N GLU A 532 36.47 33.98 9.04
CA GLU A 532 35.19 34.53 9.52
C GLU A 532 34.07 34.25 8.50
N LEU A 533 34.32 34.42 7.19
CA LEU A 533 33.32 34.16 6.15
C LEU A 533 32.92 32.69 6.07
N VAL A 534 33.90 31.78 6.06
CA VAL A 534 33.66 30.33 5.99
C VAL A 534 32.94 29.85 7.25
N GLN A 535 33.35 30.34 8.42
CA GLN A 535 32.69 30.03 9.68
C GLN A 535 31.24 30.54 9.69
N THR A 536 31.00 31.77 9.25
CA THR A 536 29.64 32.34 9.16
C THR A 536 28.76 31.51 8.22
N CYS A 537 29.30 31.05 7.07
CA CYS A 537 28.59 30.16 6.17
C CYS A 537 28.14 28.86 6.87
N ARG A 538 29.04 28.23 7.65
CA ARG A 538 28.75 26.98 8.36
C ARG A 538 27.67 27.17 9.42
N GLU A 539 27.79 28.22 10.23
CA GLU A 539 26.84 28.52 11.31
C GLU A 539 25.43 28.80 10.81
N HIS A 540 25.28 29.23 9.55
CA HIS A 540 24.00 29.67 8.99
C HIS A 540 23.43 28.72 7.93
N GLY A 541 23.89 27.47 7.90
CA GLY A 541 23.21 26.39 7.16
C GLY A 541 23.96 25.83 5.94
N ALA A 542 25.24 26.18 5.74
CA ALA A 542 26.05 25.51 4.73
C ALA A 542 26.38 24.07 5.16
N LEU A 543 26.20 23.10 4.26
CA LEU A 543 26.62 21.71 4.45
C LEU A 543 28.15 21.59 4.45
N GLY A 544 28.83 22.46 3.69
CA GLY A 544 30.26 22.65 3.74
C GLY A 544 30.65 23.97 3.11
N ALA A 545 31.73 24.56 3.58
CA ALA A 545 32.23 25.83 3.07
C ALA A 545 33.77 25.86 3.10
N ARG A 546 34.34 26.48 2.07
CA ARG A 546 35.78 26.63 1.90
C ARG A 546 36.16 27.90 1.17
N LEU A 547 37.39 28.36 1.37
CA LEU A 547 38.01 29.35 0.49
C LEU A 547 38.16 28.82 -0.95
N THR A 548 38.11 29.73 -1.92
CA THR A 548 38.37 29.44 -3.34
C THR A 548 39.30 30.49 -3.94
N GLY A 549 40.08 30.12 -4.95
CA GLY A 549 41.14 30.93 -5.52
C GLY A 549 42.52 30.64 -4.91
N ALA A 550 43.46 31.59 -5.05
CA ALA A 550 44.87 31.41 -4.68
C ALA A 550 45.17 31.55 -3.18
N GLY A 551 44.19 31.97 -2.37
CA GLY A 551 44.37 32.25 -0.93
C GLY A 551 44.77 33.69 -0.63
N TRP A 552 45.03 33.98 0.66
CA TRP A 552 45.43 35.30 1.20
C TRP A 552 44.42 36.45 0.99
N GLY A 553 43.17 36.08 0.68
CA GLY A 553 42.06 36.98 0.37
C GLY A 553 41.13 36.36 -0.67
N GLY A 554 40.03 37.04 -1.02
CA GLY A 554 39.13 36.63 -2.10
C GLY A 554 37.79 36.08 -1.62
N CYS A 555 37.34 34.96 -2.23
CA CYS A 555 35.97 34.46 -2.09
C CYS A 555 35.91 33.14 -1.32
N ALA A 556 34.76 32.88 -0.71
CA ALA A 556 34.39 31.55 -0.22
C ALA A 556 33.33 30.93 -1.14
N VAL A 557 33.32 29.60 -1.22
CA VAL A 557 32.25 28.83 -1.83
C VAL A 557 31.59 27.98 -0.74
N ALA A 558 30.26 27.99 -0.69
CA ALA A 558 29.45 27.25 0.27
C ALA A 558 28.45 26.36 -0.47
N LEU A 559 28.35 25.11 -0.04
CA LEU A 559 27.35 24.16 -0.48
C LEU A 559 26.11 24.29 0.40
N VAL A 560 24.98 24.66 -0.19
CA VAL A 560 23.75 25.00 0.53
C VAL A 560 22.57 24.31 -0.15
N LYS A 561 21.62 23.79 0.64
CA LYS A 561 20.39 23.22 0.10
C LYS A 561 19.57 24.30 -0.61
N GLU A 562 19.00 23.99 -1.77
CA GLU A 562 18.26 24.97 -2.58
C GLU A 562 17.14 25.66 -1.78
N SER A 563 16.43 24.89 -0.95
CA SER A 563 15.30 25.37 -0.16
C SER A 563 15.64 26.50 0.83
N ILE A 564 16.90 26.59 1.28
CA ILE A 564 17.32 27.59 2.28
C ILE A 564 18.12 28.75 1.70
N VAL A 565 18.40 28.75 0.38
CA VAL A 565 19.24 29.77 -0.27
C VAL A 565 18.77 31.21 0.01
N PRO A 566 17.47 31.56 -0.05
CA PRO A 566 17.03 32.93 0.24
C PRO A 566 17.38 33.38 1.66
N GLN A 567 17.12 32.52 2.65
CA GLN A 567 17.40 32.79 4.06
C GLN A 567 18.91 32.80 4.35
N PHE A 568 19.65 31.89 3.73
CA PHE A 568 21.10 31.80 3.84
C PHE A 568 21.78 33.09 3.37
N ILE A 569 21.37 33.64 2.22
CA ILE A 569 21.88 34.91 1.70
C ILE A 569 21.54 36.05 2.66
N LEU A 570 20.31 36.10 3.20
CA LEU A 570 19.93 37.12 4.17
C LEU A 570 20.82 37.07 5.42
N ASN A 571 21.04 35.87 5.98
CA ASN A 571 21.90 35.67 7.13
C ASN A 571 23.33 36.14 6.87
N LEU A 572 23.91 35.84 5.71
CA LEU A 572 25.26 36.31 5.36
C LEU A 572 25.32 37.85 5.26
N LYS A 573 24.30 38.48 4.67
CA LYS A 573 24.22 39.94 4.56
C LYS A 573 24.25 40.59 5.94
N GLU A 574 23.46 40.07 6.87
CA GLU A 574 23.35 40.61 8.22
C GLU A 574 24.56 40.30 9.10
N ARG A 575 25.08 39.06 9.04
CA ARG A 575 26.07 38.56 9.99
C ARG A 575 27.52 38.84 9.58
N PHE A 576 27.80 38.87 8.29
CA PHE A 576 29.16 39.10 7.78
C PHE A 576 29.31 40.45 7.09
N TYR A 577 28.40 40.81 6.18
CA TYR A 577 28.57 42.00 5.35
C TYR A 577 28.15 43.31 6.03
N GLN A 578 27.19 43.29 6.97
CA GLN A 578 26.70 44.51 7.61
C GLN A 578 27.81 45.31 8.29
N SER A 579 28.69 44.65 9.03
CA SER A 579 29.82 45.32 9.71
C SER A 579 30.81 45.99 8.73
N ARG A 580 30.89 45.49 7.50
CA ARG A 580 31.75 46.00 6.41
C ARG A 580 31.08 47.17 5.69
N ILE A 581 29.76 47.12 5.53
CA ILE A 581 28.95 48.26 5.08
C ILE A 581 29.08 49.43 6.07
N ASP A 582 28.95 49.15 7.37
CA ASP A 582 29.03 50.18 8.41
C ASP A 582 30.42 50.83 8.49
N LYS A 583 31.47 50.07 8.19
CA LYS A 583 32.87 50.56 8.09
C LYS A 583 33.16 51.27 6.75
N GLY A 584 32.20 51.31 5.82
CA GLY A 584 32.37 51.92 4.50
C GLY A 584 33.28 51.15 3.55
N THR A 585 33.62 49.88 3.83
CA THR A 585 34.49 49.07 2.97
C THR A 585 33.74 48.45 1.80
N ILE A 586 32.41 48.37 1.86
CA ILE A 586 31.54 47.85 0.81
C ILE A 586 30.31 48.76 0.68
N ASN A 587 29.90 49.07 -0.56
CA ASN A 587 28.66 49.79 -0.82
C ASN A 587 27.45 48.85 -0.70
N LYS A 588 26.44 49.25 0.09
CA LYS A 588 25.20 48.49 0.29
C LYS A 588 24.48 48.15 -1.03
N ASN A 589 24.57 49.02 -2.04
CA ASN A 589 23.93 48.81 -3.33
C ASN A 589 24.61 47.74 -4.19
N ASP A 590 25.88 47.42 -3.90
CA ASP A 590 26.68 46.47 -4.67
C ASP A 590 26.65 45.06 -4.09
N LEU A 591 25.89 44.83 -3.01
CA LEU A 591 25.88 43.59 -2.23
C LEU A 591 25.53 42.34 -3.06
N GLY A 592 24.76 42.50 -4.15
CA GLY A 592 24.46 41.42 -5.09
C GLY A 592 25.66 40.92 -5.91
N LEU A 593 26.74 41.70 -5.97
CA LEU A 593 28.02 41.30 -6.58
C LEU A 593 28.89 40.48 -5.62
N TYR A 594 28.67 40.62 -4.29
CA TYR A 594 29.47 39.95 -3.26
C TYR A 594 28.88 38.61 -2.81
N VAL A 595 27.55 38.44 -2.90
CA VAL A 595 26.87 37.17 -2.56
C VAL A 595 25.81 36.87 -3.60
N PHE A 596 25.98 35.74 -4.29
CA PHE A 596 25.03 35.22 -5.26
C PHE A 596 25.01 33.69 -5.21
N ALA A 597 23.89 33.10 -5.60
CA ALA A 597 23.75 31.65 -5.75
C ALA A 597 23.85 31.27 -7.22
N SER A 598 24.53 30.15 -7.50
CA SER A 598 24.61 29.56 -8.84
C SER A 598 24.17 28.11 -8.78
N LYS A 599 23.44 27.64 -9.79
CA LYS A 599 23.11 26.23 -9.98
C LYS A 599 24.04 25.64 -11.03
N PRO A 600 24.56 24.41 -10.85
CA PRO A 600 25.26 23.71 -11.92
C PRO A 600 24.35 23.60 -13.15
N SER A 601 24.74 24.17 -14.28
CA SER A 601 24.07 23.91 -15.56
C SER A 601 24.32 22.46 -15.98
N SER A 602 23.35 21.83 -16.65
CA SER A 602 23.32 20.42 -17.09
C SER A 602 24.41 20.00 -18.11
N GLY A 603 25.56 20.66 -18.13
CA GLY A 603 26.73 20.31 -18.94
C GLY A 603 27.76 19.55 -18.10
N ALA A 604 27.78 18.23 -18.27
CA ALA A 604 28.88 17.29 -18.01
C ALA A 604 29.90 17.66 -16.91
N ALA A 605 29.71 17.10 -15.71
CA ALA A 605 30.82 16.76 -14.82
C ALA A 605 30.53 15.40 -14.18
N ILE A 606 30.94 14.33 -14.87
CA ILE A 606 31.05 13.00 -14.25
C ILE A 606 32.31 13.04 -13.39
N PHE A 607 32.15 13.26 -12.09
CA PHE A 607 33.19 12.87 -11.13
C PHE A 607 32.98 11.38 -10.83
N LYS A 608 33.73 10.52 -11.52
CA LYS A 608 33.99 9.15 -11.05
C LYS A 608 34.95 9.28 -9.87
N PHE A 609 34.49 8.94 -8.68
CA PHE A 609 35.37 8.66 -7.54
C PHE A 609 35.99 7.28 -7.69
#